data_AF-A0A1H6XE74-F1
#
_entry.id   AF-A0A1H6XE74-F1
#
_cell.length_a   1.000
_cell.length_b   1.000
_cell.length_c   1.000
_cell.angle_alpha   90.00
_cell.angle_beta   90.00
_cell.angle_gamma   90.00
#
_symmetry.space_group_name_H-M   'P 1'
#
loop_
_entity.id
_entity.type
_entity.pdbx_description
1 polymer ?
#
loop_
_entity_poly.entity_id
_entity_poly.type
_entity_poly.pdbx_seq_one_letter_code
_entity_poly.pdbx_strand_id
1 'polypeptide(L)'
;MMEQRAVAAIRCIRTERSIRRLQQRTEQVEYDLVLTENAVISYERDFPLVKVWDMSVRAVAVRCWFLYLHTDEGVFAFRTEESPDVFIDRYRNMKT
;
A
#
# COMPACT_ATOMS: atom_id res chain seq x y z
N MET A 1 11.76 -14.18 -15.88
CA MET A 1 11.10 -13.37 -14.84
C MET A 1 12.20 -12.90 -13.90
N MET A 2 12.52 -11.60 -13.86
CA MET A 2 13.47 -11.09 -12.87
C MET A 2 12.80 -11.13 -11.50
N GLU A 3 13.37 -11.86 -10.55
CA GLU A 3 13.00 -11.79 -9.14
C GLU A 3 13.31 -10.38 -8.64
N GLN A 4 12.29 -9.53 -8.53
CA GLN A 4 12.47 -8.24 -7.88
C GLN A 4 12.56 -8.48 -6.38
N ARG A 5 13.75 -8.28 -5.81
CA ARG A 5 14.00 -8.45 -4.38
C ARG A 5 13.14 -7.46 -3.58
N ALA A 6 12.37 -7.98 -2.63
CA ALA A 6 11.61 -7.15 -1.69
C ALA A 6 12.58 -6.40 -0.75
N VAL A 7 12.42 -5.08 -0.67
CA VAL A 7 13.15 -4.18 0.23
C VAL A 7 12.37 -3.97 1.53
N ALA A 8 11.05 -3.84 1.42
CA ALA A 8 10.12 -3.76 2.55
C ALA A 8 8.75 -4.34 2.14
N ALA A 9 7.96 -4.75 3.12
CA ALA A 9 6.58 -5.14 2.91
C ALA A 9 5.74 -4.68 4.12
N ILE A 10 4.48 -4.38 3.89
CA ILE A 10 3.51 -4.06 4.94
C ILE A 10 2.15 -4.66 4.61
N ARG A 11 1.46 -5.18 5.64
CA ARG A 11 0.13 -5.73 5.48
C ARG A 11 -0.92 -4.62 5.40
N CYS A 12 -1.72 -4.68 4.35
CA CYS A 12 -2.79 -3.76 4.07
C CYS A 12 -4.14 -4.49 4.09
N ILE A 13 -5.20 -3.74 4.37
CA ILE A 13 -6.57 -4.25 4.44
C ILE A 13 -7.45 -3.47 3.48
N ARG A 14 -8.09 -4.18 2.55
CA ARG A 14 -9.11 -3.64 1.66
C ARG A 14 -10.48 -4.10 2.12
N THR A 15 -11.48 -3.24 1.97
CA THR A 15 -12.88 -3.61 2.20
C THR A 15 -13.54 -3.84 0.86
N GLU A 16 -13.96 -5.08 0.62
CA GLU A 16 -14.69 -5.47 -0.58
C GLU A 16 -16.18 -5.53 -0.26
N ARG A 17 -17.00 -4.92 -1.11
CA ARG A 17 -18.45 -4.99 -1.02
C ARG A 17 -18.98 -5.70 -2.24
N SER A 18 -19.75 -6.76 -2.03
CA SER A 18 -20.42 -7.48 -3.11
C SER A 18 -21.88 -7.70 -2.79
N ILE A 19 -22.74 -7.71 -3.82
CA ILE A 19 -24.14 -8.11 -3.68
C ILE A 19 -24.24 -9.55 -4.13
N ARG A 20 -24.61 -10.45 -3.22
CA ARG A 20 -24.87 -11.86 -3.53
C ARG A 20 -26.24 -12.24 -2.97
N ARG A 21 -27.10 -12.84 -3.81
CA ARG A 21 -28.47 -13.25 -3.44
C ARG A 21 -29.29 -12.14 -2.75
N LEU A 22 -29.30 -10.95 -3.35
CA LEU A 22 -30.01 -9.75 -2.83
C LEU A 22 -29.52 -9.27 -1.44
N GLN A 23 -28.36 -9.74 -0.97
CA GLN A 23 -27.75 -9.30 0.28
C GLN A 23 -26.39 -8.65 0.00
N GLN A 24 -26.13 -7.52 0.67
CA GLN A 24 -24.82 -6.90 0.68
C GLN A 24 -23.91 -7.67 1.64
N ARG A 25 -22.76 -8.12 1.13
CA ARG A 25 -21.68 -8.68 1.92
C ARG A 25 -20.52 -7.70 1.93
N THR A 26 -19.92 -7.55 3.11
CA THR A 26 -18.71 -6.76 3.31
C THR A 26 -17.64 -7.70 3.83
N GLU A 27 -16.56 -7.86 3.09
CA GLU A 27 -15.45 -8.72 3.44
C GLU A 27 -14.19 -7.86 3.56
N GLN A 28 -13.37 -8.14 4.58
CA GLN A 28 -12.04 -7.56 4.69
C GLN A 28 -11.04 -8.53 4.08
N VAL A 29 -10.24 -8.02 3.14
CA VAL A 29 -9.21 -8.78 2.45
C VAL A 29 -7.86 -8.20 2.85
N GLU A 30 -7.02 -9.05 3.42
CA GLU A 30 -5.63 -8.71 3.73
C GLU A 30 -4.75 -9.02 2.51
N TYR A 31 -3.80 -8.12 2.23
CA TYR A 31 -2.81 -8.29 1.19
C TYR A 31 -1.53 -7.54 1.54
N ASP A 32 -0.41 -7.95 0.97
CA ASP A 32 0.86 -7.25 1.19
C ASP A 32 1.04 -6.14 0.15
N LEU A 33 1.48 -4.98 0.62
CA LEU A 33 2.06 -3.92 -0.20
C LEU A 33 3.59 -4.08 -0.13
N VAL A 34 4.23 -4.30 -1.26
CA VAL A 34 5.65 -4.65 -1.33
C VAL A 34 6.44 -3.54 -2.01
N LEU A 35 7.48 -3.05 -1.34
CA LEU A 35 8.47 -2.14 -1.93
C LEU A 35 9.61 -2.96 -2.52
N THR A 36 9.88 -2.80 -3.81
CA THR A 36 11.07 -3.32 -4.51
C THR A 36 11.99 -2.17 -4.89
N GLU A 37 13.14 -2.48 -5.49
CA GLU A 37 14.06 -1.48 -6.04
C GLU A 37 13.43 -0.60 -7.13
N ASN A 38 12.37 -1.06 -7.79
CA ASN A 38 11.80 -0.40 -8.97
C ASN A 38 10.34 0.00 -8.83
N ALA A 39 9.58 -0.61 -7.92
CA ALA A 39 8.16 -0.35 -7.78
C ALA A 39 7.64 -0.56 -6.36
N VAL A 40 6.47 0.03 -6.08
CA VAL A 40 5.57 -0.47 -5.04
C VAL A 40 4.55 -1.39 -5.71
N ILE A 41 4.50 -2.65 -5.30
CA ILE A 41 3.61 -3.69 -5.83
C ILE A 41 2.45 -3.86 -4.86
N SER A 42 1.22 -3.74 -5.35
CA SER A 42 0.00 -3.99 -4.59
C SER A 42 -0.82 -5.10 -5.23
N TYR A 43 -1.88 -5.55 -4.55
CA TYR A 43 -2.82 -6.53 -5.13
C TYR A 43 -3.50 -6.03 -6.41
N GLU A 44 -3.78 -4.73 -6.52
CA GLU A 44 -4.53 -4.17 -7.66
C GLU A 44 -3.63 -3.75 -8.82
N ARG A 45 -2.48 -3.15 -8.52
CA ARG A 45 -1.54 -2.63 -9.53
C ARG A 45 -0.14 -2.36 -8.97
N ASP A 46 0.81 -2.21 -9.88
CA ASP A 46 2.17 -1.79 -9.59
C ASP A 46 2.33 -0.28 -9.80
N PHE A 47 3.12 0.36 -8.94
CA PHE A 47 3.48 1.77 -8.97
C PHE A 47 5.00 1.89 -9.18
N PRO A 48 5.48 2.14 -10.42
CA PRO A 48 6.90 2.38 -10.65
C PRO A 48 7.42 3.51 -9.76
N LEU A 49 8.56 3.34 -9.09
CA LEU A 49 9.08 4.35 -8.15
C LEU A 49 9.38 5.69 -8.82
N VAL A 50 9.73 5.67 -10.11
CA VAL A 50 9.90 6.89 -10.92
C VAL A 50 8.62 7.74 -11.01
N LYS A 51 7.45 7.10 -10.84
CA LYS A 51 6.13 7.73 -10.83
C LYS A 51 5.60 8.02 -9.42
N VAL A 52 6.24 7.50 -8.37
CA VAL A 52 5.89 7.78 -6.97
C VAL A 52 6.71 8.99 -6.52
N TRP A 53 6.05 10.12 -6.29
CA TRP A 53 6.68 11.37 -5.93
C TRP A 53 7.00 11.44 -4.43
N ASP A 54 6.06 11.01 -3.60
CA ASP A 54 6.20 11.01 -2.13
C ASP A 54 5.32 9.94 -1.47
N MET A 55 5.59 9.65 -0.19
CA MET A 55 4.77 8.82 0.68
C MET A 55 4.46 9.54 1.99
N SER A 56 3.19 9.50 2.42
CA SER A 56 2.76 10.10 3.68
C SER A 56 1.89 9.15 4.48
N VAL A 57 1.85 9.35 5.81
CA VAL A 57 1.07 8.53 6.73
C VAL A 57 0.09 9.39 7.53
N ARG A 58 -1.11 8.85 7.77
CA ARG A 58 -2.04 9.39 8.75
C ARG A 58 -2.53 8.28 9.68
N ALA A 59 -2.27 8.43 10.98
CA ALA A 59 -2.93 7.63 12.01
C ALA A 59 -4.40 8.04 12.15
N VAL A 60 -5.31 7.07 12.22
CA VAL A 60 -6.75 7.31 12.43
C VAL A 60 -7.29 6.62 13.67
N ALA A 61 -6.58 5.64 14.22
CA ALA A 61 -6.82 5.04 15.53
C ALA A 61 -5.52 4.39 16.08
N VAL A 62 -5.56 3.80 17.28
CA VAL A 62 -4.40 3.20 17.98
C VAL A 62 -3.68 2.13 17.14
N ARG A 63 -4.39 1.45 16.23
CA ARG A 63 -3.84 0.43 15.34
C ARG A 63 -4.41 0.56 13.93
N CYS A 64 -4.51 1.79 13.43
CA CYS A 64 -5.04 2.01 12.10
C CYS A 64 -4.39 3.24 11.48
N TRP A 65 -3.75 3.03 10.34
CA TRP A 65 -3.10 4.07 9.55
C TRP A 65 -3.58 4.01 8.11
N PHE A 66 -3.55 5.16 7.45
CA PHE A 66 -3.54 5.25 6.01
C PHE A 66 -2.13 5.63 5.54
N LEU A 67 -1.54 4.77 4.72
CA LEU A 67 -0.37 5.05 3.90
C LEU A 67 -0.85 5.60 2.55
N TYR A 68 -0.38 6.78 2.19
CA TYR A 68 -0.71 7.42 0.91
C TYR A 68 0.51 7.42 0.00
N LEU A 69 0.33 6.92 -1.22
CA LEU A 69 1.27 7.09 -2.32
C LEU A 69 0.83 8.28 -3.15
N HIS A 70 1.67 9.32 -3.21
CA HIS A 70 1.48 10.45 -4.12
C HIS A 70 2.20 10.13 -5.42
N THR A 71 1.44 9.98 -6.52
CA THR A 71 1.98 9.63 -7.83
C THR A 71 1.62 10.67 -8.89
N ASP A 72 2.19 10.52 -10.07
CA ASP A 72 1.85 11.32 -11.26
C ASP A 72 0.40 11.17 -11.73
N GLU A 73 -0.27 10.09 -11.33
CA GLU A 73 -1.65 9.74 -11.68
C GLU A 73 -2.66 10.04 -10.54
N GLY A 74 -2.20 10.52 -9.38
CA GLY A 74 -3.05 10.87 -8.23
C GLY A 74 -2.55 10.31 -6.90
N VAL A 75 -3.45 10.24 -5.92
CA VAL A 75 -3.14 9.75 -4.57
C VAL A 75 -3.83 8.43 -4.32
N PHE A 76 -3.06 7.41 -3.94
CA PHE A 76 -3.56 6.07 -3.63
C PHE A 76 -3.42 5.81 -2.13
N ALA A 77 -4.50 5.34 -1.50
CA ALA A 77 -4.58 5.16 -0.06
C ALA A 77 -4.65 3.67 0.32
N PHE A 78 -3.79 3.26 1.26
CA PHE A 78 -3.68 1.91 1.75
C PHE A 78 -3.92 1.90 3.26
N ARG A 79 -4.95 1.18 3.71
CA ARG A 79 -5.23 1.00 5.14
C ARG A 79 -4.36 -0.11 5.70
N THR A 80 -3.71 0.11 6.83
CA THR A 80 -2.90 -0.89 7.54
C THR A 80 -3.14 -0.81 9.05
N GLU A 81 -2.95 -1.93 9.74
CA GLU A 81 -2.99 -2.03 11.21
C GLU A 81 -1.59 -2.08 11.84
N GLU A 82 -0.55 -1.89 11.02
CA GLU A 82 0.85 -1.79 11.42
C GLU A 82 1.38 -0.39 11.09
N SER A 83 2.37 0.12 11.85
CA SER A 83 2.93 1.44 11.53
C SER A 83 3.69 1.40 10.19
N PRO A 84 3.38 2.29 9.23
CA PRO A 84 4.06 2.32 7.94
C PRO A 84 5.40 3.06 7.96
N ASP A 85 5.87 3.56 9.11
CA ASP A 85 7.10 4.37 9.22
C ASP A 85 8.31 3.67 8.61
N VAL A 86 8.53 2.38 8.94
CA VAL A 86 9.65 1.59 8.41
C VAL A 86 9.57 1.44 6.89
N PHE A 87 8.35 1.28 6.34
CA PHE A 87 8.15 1.16 4.89
C PHE A 87 8.49 2.48 4.18
N ILE A 88 8.01 3.60 4.74
CA ILE A 88 8.28 4.95 4.22
C ILE A 88 9.77 5.28 4.30
N ASP A 89 10.43 4.96 5.41
CA ASP A 89 11.85 5.23 5.60
C ASP A 89 12.69 4.43 4.61
N ARG A 90 12.33 3.18 4.31
CA ARG A 90 13.01 2.40 3.26
C ARG A 90 12.87 3.06 1.89
N TYR A 91 11.68 3.53 1.53
CA TYR A 91 11.47 4.27 0.29
C TYR A 91 12.33 5.55 0.22
N ARG A 92 12.35 6.36 1.29
CA ARG A 92 13.13 7.61 1.34
C ARG A 92 14.63 7.36 1.19
N ASN A 93 15.15 6.32 1.84
CA ASN A 93 16.56 5.94 1.74
C ASN A 93 16.98 5.51 0.32
N MET A 94 16.04 5.08 -0.53
CA MET A 94 16.32 4.70 -1.92
C MET A 94 16.26 5.87 -2.90
N LYS A 95 15.59 6.97 -2.53
CA LYS A 95 15.51 8.19 -3.33
C LYS A 95 16.71 9.14 -3.14
N THR A 96 17.56 8.86 -2.17
CA THR A 96 18.76 9.64 -1.84
C THR A 96 19.94 9.15 -2.67
#